data_AF-A0A2A2SEN9-F1
#
_entry.id   AF-A0A2A2SEN9-F1
#
_cell.length_a   1.000
_cell.length_b   1.000
_cell.length_c   1.000
_cell.angle_alpha   90.00
_cell.angle_beta   90.00
_cell.angle_gamma   90.00
#
_symmetry.space_group_name_H-M   'P 1'
#
loop_
_entity.id
_entity.type
_entity.pdbx_description
1 polymer ?
#
loop_
_entity_poly.entity_id
_entity_poly.type
_entity_poly.pdbx_seq_one_letter_code
_entity_poly.pdbx_strand_id
1 'polypeptide(L)'
;MSAADDLVTLFGGRRPAGGVLQNCRMEAGGGDFYGEEAILERCRAVPVELVVAVPVSGPRGIALFGDGVAVVADLYGERIGRIWVVGATGPAEPEPAVAVPFDPDLAQARGGVSVDAADHPDVDEALLDRLASTGMRLVEEASADGPAYRVRAFLIRAWGEGSRGAGLFALHRLGPGPVRTSGFGYAAVLVDGAEEHIVRDGADRTTA
;
A
#
# COMPACT_ATOMS: atom_id res chain seq x y z
N MET A 1 -17.59 15.94 -9.57
CA MET A 1 -16.25 16.01 -8.96
C MET A 1 -15.76 14.57 -8.93
N SER A 2 -14.57 14.28 -9.43
CA SER A 2 -14.10 12.90 -9.50
C SER A 2 -13.60 12.41 -8.13
N ALA A 3 -13.53 11.10 -7.92
CA ALA A 3 -12.92 10.54 -6.71
C ALA A 3 -11.44 10.98 -6.54
N ALA A 4 -10.74 11.24 -7.65
CA ALA A 4 -9.40 11.83 -7.64
C ALA A 4 -9.40 13.24 -7.03
N ASP A 5 -10.32 14.09 -7.46
CA ASP A 5 -10.47 15.45 -6.94
C ASP A 5 -10.84 15.44 -5.46
N ASP A 6 -11.69 14.51 -5.04
CA ASP A 6 -12.08 14.33 -3.64
C ASP A 6 -10.88 13.90 -2.79
N LEU A 7 -10.05 12.96 -3.25
CA LEU A 7 -8.81 12.59 -2.56
C LEU A 7 -7.83 13.76 -2.48
N VAL A 8 -7.59 14.48 -3.58
CA VAL A 8 -6.73 15.68 -3.57
C VAL A 8 -7.26 16.73 -2.61
N THR A 9 -8.59 16.92 -2.56
CA THR A 9 -9.24 17.85 -1.64
C THR A 9 -9.05 17.41 -0.18
N LEU A 10 -9.30 16.13 0.11
CA LEU A 10 -9.17 15.52 1.43
C LEU A 10 -7.74 15.62 1.98
N PHE A 11 -6.76 15.20 1.19
CA PHE A 11 -5.34 15.24 1.56
C PHE A 11 -4.77 16.67 1.58
N GLY A 12 -5.44 17.62 0.93
CA GLY A 12 -5.24 19.06 1.12
C GLY A 12 -5.92 19.64 2.38
N GLY A 13 -6.45 18.80 3.27
CA GLY A 13 -7.04 19.21 4.56
C GLY A 13 -8.44 19.83 4.45
N ARG A 14 -9.11 19.65 3.31
CA ARG A 14 -10.45 20.20 3.02
C ARG A 14 -11.46 19.07 2.89
N ARG A 15 -12.73 19.38 3.16
CA ARG A 15 -13.80 18.39 3.05
C ARG A 15 -14.14 18.15 1.57
N PRO A 16 -14.12 16.89 1.08
CA PRO A 16 -14.55 16.56 -0.28
C PRO A 16 -16.07 16.71 -0.44
N ALA A 17 -16.52 16.95 -1.67
CA ALA A 17 -17.94 17.15 -1.98
C ALA A 17 -18.63 15.87 -2.47
N GLY A 18 -17.90 14.99 -3.18
CA GLY A 18 -18.45 13.72 -3.69
C GLY A 18 -18.56 12.63 -2.63
N GLY A 19 -17.94 12.85 -1.47
CA GLY A 19 -18.29 12.21 -0.21
C GLY A 19 -17.49 10.95 0.11
N VAL A 20 -16.91 10.94 1.29
CA VAL A 20 -16.33 9.76 1.93
C VAL A 20 -17.47 8.94 2.54
N LEU A 21 -17.38 7.61 2.52
CA LEU A 21 -18.36 6.79 3.23
C LEU A 21 -18.23 7.00 4.75
N GLN A 22 -19.34 6.96 5.47
CA GLN A 22 -19.32 7.15 6.94
C GLN A 22 -18.44 6.11 7.65
N ASN A 23 -18.38 4.89 7.13
CA ASN A 23 -17.54 3.79 7.61
C ASN A 23 -16.18 3.73 6.92
N CYS A 24 -15.74 4.80 6.26
CA CYS A 24 -14.45 4.81 5.59
C CYS A 24 -13.33 4.59 6.60
N ARG A 25 -12.36 3.76 6.24
CA ARG A 25 -11.12 3.54 7.00
C ARG A 25 -9.94 4.06 6.18
N MET A 26 -9.06 4.80 6.82
CA MET A 26 -7.76 5.15 6.28
C MET A 26 -6.66 4.47 7.10
N GLU A 27 -5.76 3.77 6.42
CA GLU A 27 -4.50 3.29 6.99
C GLU A 27 -3.38 4.24 6.57
N ALA A 28 -2.68 4.84 7.53
CA ALA A 28 -1.59 5.78 7.25
C ALA A 28 -0.55 5.76 8.38
N GLY A 29 0.72 5.57 8.03
CA GLY A 29 1.83 5.61 8.99
C GLY A 29 1.67 4.62 10.16
N GLY A 30 1.20 3.40 9.89
CA GLY A 30 0.99 2.37 10.91
C GLY A 30 -0.27 2.55 11.79
N GLY A 31 -1.03 3.63 11.61
CA GLY A 31 -2.27 3.89 12.33
C GLY A 31 -3.53 3.72 11.47
N ASP A 32 -4.66 3.52 12.16
CA ASP A 32 -5.98 3.44 11.56
C ASP A 32 -6.85 4.64 11.94
N PHE A 33 -7.51 5.25 10.95
CA PHE A 33 -8.43 6.36 11.13
C PHE A 33 -9.80 5.98 10.57
N TYR A 34 -10.85 6.15 11.38
CA TYR A 34 -12.21 5.71 11.04
C TYR A 34 -13.16 6.89 10.91
N GLY A 35 -13.86 6.95 9.79
CA GLY A 35 -14.82 8.00 9.46
C GLY A 35 -14.17 9.28 8.93
N GLU A 36 -14.98 10.07 8.24
CA GLU A 36 -14.53 11.27 7.51
C GLU A 36 -13.84 12.31 8.42
N GLU A 37 -14.35 12.53 9.64
CA GLU A 37 -13.76 13.53 10.56
C GLU A 37 -12.34 13.15 10.99
N ALA A 38 -12.13 11.90 11.43
CA ALA A 38 -10.81 11.45 11.89
C ALA A 38 -9.79 11.47 10.74
N ILE A 39 -10.23 11.09 9.53
CA ILE A 39 -9.41 11.14 8.33
C ILE A 39 -9.06 12.59 7.98
N LEU A 40 -10.04 13.50 7.97
CA LEU A 40 -9.82 14.91 7.67
C LEU A 40 -8.91 15.60 8.69
N GLU A 41 -9.09 15.31 9.98
CA GLU A 41 -8.21 15.79 11.05
C GLU A 41 -6.78 15.30 10.83
N ARG A 42 -6.62 14.02 10.49
CA ARG A 42 -5.31 13.44 10.19
C ARG A 42 -4.65 14.07 8.96
N CYS A 43 -5.39 14.32 7.89
CA CYS A 43 -4.89 14.99 6.69
C CYS A 43 -4.53 16.47 6.95
N ARG A 44 -5.21 17.15 7.87
CA ARG A 44 -4.83 18.50 8.31
C ARG A 44 -3.55 18.50 9.16
N ALA A 45 -3.39 17.49 10.01
CA ALA A 45 -2.24 17.36 10.90
C ALA A 45 -0.95 17.01 10.14
N VAL A 46 -1.02 16.13 9.14
CA VAL A 46 0.10 15.88 8.22
C VAL A 46 -0.43 15.90 6.79
N PRO A 47 -0.39 17.07 6.14
CA PRO A 47 -0.77 17.23 4.74
C PRO A 47 0.10 16.37 3.84
N VAL A 48 -0.50 15.85 2.78
CA VAL A 48 0.19 15.09 1.75
C VAL A 48 0.06 15.84 0.44
N GLU A 49 1.17 16.19 -0.19
CA GLU A 49 1.16 16.84 -1.49
C GLU A 49 0.86 15.83 -2.60
N LEU A 50 -0.40 15.81 -3.04
CA LEU A 50 -0.85 15.05 -4.22
C LEU A 50 -0.89 15.92 -5.49
N VAL A 51 -0.21 17.08 -5.50
CA VAL A 51 -0.35 18.10 -6.55
C VAL A 51 0.18 17.64 -7.91
N VAL A 52 1.07 16.65 -7.93
CA VAL A 52 1.64 16.04 -9.15
C VAL A 52 1.07 14.63 -9.40
N ALA A 53 -0.02 14.28 -8.72
CA ALA A 53 -0.47 12.90 -8.69
C ALA A 53 -0.94 12.42 -10.05
N VAL A 54 -0.34 11.32 -10.51
CA VAL A 54 -0.76 10.61 -11.71
C VAL A 54 -1.86 9.62 -11.31
N PRO A 55 -3.14 9.84 -11.69
CA PRO A 55 -4.20 8.91 -11.35
C PRO A 55 -4.10 7.66 -12.23
N VAL A 56 -4.22 6.51 -11.57
CA VAL A 56 -4.63 5.25 -12.20
C VAL A 56 -5.95 4.87 -11.55
N SER A 57 -7.01 4.75 -12.34
CA SER A 57 -8.35 4.47 -11.86
C SER A 57 -8.94 3.25 -12.55
N GLY A 58 -9.64 2.41 -11.79
CA GLY A 58 -10.53 1.38 -12.29
C GLY A 58 -11.94 1.55 -11.72
N PRO A 59 -12.89 0.69 -12.10
CA PRO A 59 -14.27 0.75 -11.61
C PRO A 59 -14.40 0.65 -10.08
N ARG A 60 -13.42 0.00 -9.42
CA ARG A 60 -13.42 -0.29 -7.97
C ARG A 60 -12.38 0.46 -7.17
N GLY A 61 -11.53 1.26 -7.81
CA GLY A 61 -10.41 1.84 -7.09
C GLY A 61 -9.68 2.94 -7.84
N ILE A 62 -8.87 3.67 -7.10
CA ILE A 62 -8.01 4.72 -7.64
C ILE A 62 -6.70 4.79 -6.87
N ALA A 63 -5.59 4.97 -7.59
CA ALA A 63 -4.26 5.22 -7.05
C ALA A 63 -3.81 6.60 -7.50
N LEU A 64 -3.22 7.35 -6.58
CA LEU A 64 -2.58 8.65 -6.79
C LEU A 64 -1.13 8.55 -6.31
N PHE A 65 -0.17 8.85 -7.18
CA PHE A 65 1.27 8.80 -6.86
C PHE A 65 1.87 10.21 -6.88
N GLY A 66 2.31 10.70 -5.72
CA GLY A 66 3.06 11.94 -5.56
C GLY A 66 4.53 11.69 -5.23
N ASP A 67 5.26 12.74 -4.88
CA ASP A 67 6.69 12.64 -4.53
C ASP A 67 6.88 11.85 -3.22
N GLY A 68 7.31 10.59 -3.33
CA GLY A 68 7.56 9.71 -2.19
C GLY A 68 6.32 9.24 -1.42
N VAL A 69 5.12 9.46 -1.97
CA VAL A 69 3.85 9.09 -1.34
C VAL A 69 2.87 8.52 -2.37
N ALA A 70 2.10 7.52 -1.98
CA ALA A 70 1.01 6.98 -2.77
C ALA A 70 -0.26 6.88 -1.94
N VAL A 71 -1.39 7.25 -2.54
CA VAL A 71 -2.72 7.09 -1.97
C VAL A 71 -3.50 6.12 -2.84
N VAL A 72 -3.91 5.01 -2.25
CA VAL A 72 -4.65 3.92 -2.88
C VAL A 72 -6.03 3.89 -2.22
N ALA A 73 -7.12 3.89 -2.98
CA ALA A 73 -8.46 3.91 -2.43
C ALA A 73 -9.41 2.92 -3.11
N ASP A 74 -10.25 2.26 -2.29
CA ASP A 74 -11.39 1.49 -2.77
C ASP A 74 -12.60 2.42 -3.00
N LEU A 75 -13.27 2.23 -4.12
CA LEU A 75 -14.47 2.96 -4.52
C LEU A 75 -15.72 2.09 -4.41
N TYR A 76 -16.80 2.69 -3.91
CA TYR A 76 -18.14 2.10 -3.86
C TYR A 76 -19.08 3.00 -4.65
N GLY A 77 -19.13 2.77 -5.97
CA GLY A 77 -19.66 3.77 -6.90
C GLY A 77 -18.71 4.95 -6.98
N GLU A 78 -19.20 6.17 -6.79
CA GLU A 78 -18.38 7.38 -6.81
C GLU A 78 -17.76 7.73 -5.45
N ARG A 79 -18.04 6.95 -4.40
CA ARG A 79 -17.67 7.27 -3.01
C ARG A 79 -16.46 6.48 -2.54
N ILE A 80 -15.63 7.13 -1.73
CA ILE A 80 -14.43 6.53 -1.15
C ILE A 80 -14.79 5.71 0.08
N GLY A 81 -14.44 4.43 0.09
CA GLY A 81 -14.74 3.52 1.21
C GLY A 81 -13.53 3.04 2.00
N ARG A 82 -12.34 2.98 1.40
CA ARG A 82 -11.09 2.67 2.10
C ARG A 82 -9.95 3.44 1.47
N ILE A 83 -8.96 3.79 2.28
CA ILE A 83 -7.78 4.54 1.86
C ILE A 83 -6.55 3.88 2.49
N TRP A 84 -5.51 3.68 1.70
CA TRP A 84 -4.16 3.35 2.14
C TRP A 84 -3.24 4.48 1.72
N VAL A 85 -2.44 4.95 2.66
CA VAL A 85 -1.41 5.96 2.40
C VAL A 85 -0.06 5.32 2.64
N VAL A 86 0.69 5.14 1.57
CA VAL A 86 2.00 4.50 1.56
C VAL A 86 3.09 5.56 1.42
N GLY A 87 4.16 5.47 2.21
CA GLY A 87 5.29 6.40 2.16
C GLY A 87 5.43 7.29 3.40
N ALA A 88 6.25 8.33 3.30
CA ALA A 88 6.67 9.15 4.44
C ALA A 88 5.59 10.16 4.88
N THR A 89 4.54 9.70 5.56
CA THR A 89 3.38 10.53 5.95
C THR A 89 3.50 11.15 7.35
N GLY A 90 4.72 11.33 7.88
CA GLY A 90 4.98 11.78 9.25
C GLY A 90 5.44 10.65 10.20
N PRO A 91 5.50 10.90 11.52
CA PRO A 91 5.95 9.90 12.48
C PRO A 91 4.97 8.72 12.48
N ALA A 92 5.38 7.62 11.86
CA ALA A 92 4.61 6.38 11.90
C ALA A 92 4.81 5.69 13.25
N GLU A 93 3.72 5.24 13.87
CA GLU A 93 3.80 4.39 15.05
C GLU A 93 4.60 3.13 14.69
N PRO A 94 5.51 2.66 15.57
CA PRO A 94 6.16 1.39 15.35
C PRO A 94 5.08 0.32 15.38
N GLU A 95 5.01 -0.45 14.31
CA GLU A 95 4.04 -1.53 14.22
C GLU A 95 4.29 -2.55 15.35
N PRO A 96 3.23 -3.04 16.02
CA PRO A 96 3.39 -4.01 17.10
C PRO A 96 3.95 -5.33 16.56
N ALA A 97 5.17 -5.63 16.97
CA ALA A 97 5.80 -6.92 16.77
C ALA A 97 5.02 -8.03 17.50
N VAL A 98 4.36 -8.92 16.77
CA VAL A 98 3.65 -10.07 17.35
C VAL A 98 4.57 -11.28 17.39
N ALA A 99 4.70 -11.90 18.56
CA ALA A 99 5.42 -13.16 18.72
C ALA A 99 4.66 -14.29 18.01
N VAL A 100 5.34 -15.04 17.15
CA VAL A 100 4.73 -16.15 16.41
C VAL A 100 5.34 -17.49 16.83
N PRO A 101 4.53 -18.52 17.17
CA PRO A 101 5.03 -19.86 17.39
C PRO A 101 5.63 -20.39 16.08
N PHE A 102 6.85 -20.92 16.16
CA PHE A 102 7.61 -21.36 14.99
C PHE A 102 8.34 -22.67 15.29
N ASP A 103 8.28 -23.59 14.33
CA ASP A 103 9.02 -24.85 14.35
C ASP A 103 10.28 -24.70 13.47
N PRO A 104 11.49 -24.62 14.07
CA PRO A 104 12.73 -24.46 13.33
C PRO A 104 13.16 -25.69 12.54
N ASP A 105 12.59 -26.87 12.81
CA ASP A 105 12.91 -28.10 12.10
C ASP A 105 12.20 -28.18 10.75
N LEU A 106 11.19 -27.35 10.54
CA LEU A 106 10.56 -27.15 9.24
C LEU A 106 11.40 -26.15 8.41
N ALA A 107 12.40 -26.66 7.69
CA ALA A 107 13.21 -25.94 6.70
C ALA A 107 12.39 -25.54 5.46
N GLN A 108 11.42 -24.64 5.64
CA GLN A 108 10.55 -24.18 4.57
C GLN A 108 11.12 -22.90 3.93
N ALA A 109 11.84 -23.05 2.82
CA ALA A 109 12.21 -21.93 1.95
C ALA A 109 10.94 -21.25 1.43
N ARG A 110 10.65 -20.03 1.89
CA ARG A 110 9.35 -19.37 1.63
C ARG A 110 9.52 -17.86 1.50
N GLY A 111 10.24 -17.42 0.47
CA GLY A 111 10.04 -16.12 -0.17
C GLY A 111 9.02 -16.29 -1.30
N GLY A 112 8.17 -15.30 -1.53
CA GLY A 112 7.21 -15.36 -2.62
C GLY A 112 6.19 -14.23 -2.62
N VAL A 113 5.54 -14.07 -3.76
CA VAL A 113 4.39 -13.19 -3.94
C VAL A 113 3.11 -14.05 -3.99
N SER A 114 2.07 -13.61 -3.29
CA SER A 114 0.73 -14.17 -3.39
C SER A 114 -0.10 -13.26 -4.28
N VAL A 115 -0.56 -13.81 -5.41
CA VAL A 115 -1.41 -13.14 -6.39
C VAL A 115 -2.45 -14.14 -6.88
N ASP A 116 -3.72 -13.74 -6.93
CA ASP A 116 -4.80 -14.48 -7.57
C ASP A 116 -5.51 -13.56 -8.55
N ALA A 117 -5.62 -13.97 -9.81
CA ALA A 117 -6.28 -13.17 -10.85
C ALA A 117 -7.77 -12.91 -10.52
N ALA A 118 -8.43 -13.83 -9.82
CA ALA A 118 -9.82 -13.66 -9.42
C ALA A 118 -10.02 -12.49 -8.43
N ASP A 119 -8.99 -12.13 -7.68
CA ASP A 119 -9.00 -11.00 -6.75
C ASP A 119 -8.73 -9.64 -7.46
N HIS A 120 -8.24 -9.68 -8.71
CA HIS A 120 -7.87 -8.50 -9.49
C HIS A 120 -8.54 -8.45 -10.87
N PRO A 121 -9.88 -8.53 -10.95
CA PRO A 121 -10.63 -8.57 -12.21
C PRO A 121 -10.55 -7.28 -13.05
N ASP A 122 -10.02 -6.19 -12.50
CA ASP A 122 -9.86 -4.90 -13.19
C ASP A 122 -8.42 -4.74 -13.75
N VAL A 123 -7.72 -5.86 -13.96
CA VAL A 123 -6.32 -5.94 -14.42
C VAL A 123 -6.23 -7.06 -15.45
N ASP A 124 -5.58 -6.80 -16.58
CA ASP A 124 -5.29 -7.86 -17.56
C ASP A 124 -4.11 -8.75 -17.14
N GLU A 125 -4.00 -9.91 -17.76
CA GLU A 125 -2.99 -10.92 -17.42
C GLU A 125 -1.55 -10.38 -17.53
N ALA A 126 -1.27 -9.54 -18.55
CA ALA A 126 0.07 -9.01 -18.77
C ALA A 126 0.49 -8.01 -17.68
N LEU A 127 -0.42 -7.13 -17.26
CA LEU A 127 -0.19 -6.22 -16.15
C LEU A 127 -0.09 -6.99 -14.82
N LEU A 128 -0.90 -8.04 -14.63
CA LEU A 128 -0.86 -8.87 -13.44
C LEU A 128 0.48 -9.60 -13.29
N ASP A 129 0.98 -10.21 -14.36
CA ASP A 129 2.30 -10.87 -14.40
C ASP A 129 3.43 -9.90 -14.06
N ARG A 130 3.32 -8.67 -14.54
CA ARG A 130 4.29 -7.63 -14.25
C ARG A 130 4.25 -7.21 -12.79
N LEU A 131 3.06 -6.97 -12.23
CA LEU A 131 2.90 -6.68 -10.81
C LEU A 131 3.42 -7.84 -9.95
N ALA A 132 3.15 -9.10 -10.32
CA ALA A 132 3.70 -10.27 -9.63
C ALA A 132 5.24 -10.27 -9.65
N SER A 133 5.83 -9.95 -10.80
CA SER A 133 7.28 -9.83 -10.98
C SER A 133 7.87 -8.70 -10.12
N THR A 134 7.22 -7.53 -10.07
CA THR A 134 7.60 -6.44 -9.16
C THR A 134 7.47 -6.86 -7.70
N GLY A 135 6.40 -7.59 -7.33
CA GLY A 135 6.21 -8.14 -5.99
C GLY A 135 7.33 -9.09 -5.56
N MET A 136 7.83 -9.92 -6.48
CA MET A 136 9.00 -10.77 -6.24
C MET A 136 10.27 -9.95 -5.99
N ARG A 137 10.51 -8.93 -6.81
CA ARG A 137 11.61 -7.96 -6.61
C ARG A 137 11.55 -7.29 -5.24
N LEU A 138 10.35 -6.86 -4.81
CA LEU A 138 10.15 -6.28 -3.48
C LEU A 138 10.50 -7.26 -2.34
N VAL A 139 10.18 -8.55 -2.51
CA VAL A 139 10.55 -9.60 -1.54
C VAL A 139 12.06 -9.77 -1.49
N GLU A 140 12.72 -9.84 -2.64
CA GLU A 140 14.18 -10.00 -2.74
C GLU A 140 14.93 -8.83 -2.10
N GLU A 141 14.54 -7.59 -2.42
CA GLU A 141 15.12 -6.37 -1.85
C GLU A 141 14.93 -6.32 -0.33
N ALA A 142 13.70 -6.54 0.15
CA ALA A 142 13.41 -6.54 1.58
C ALA A 142 14.10 -7.68 2.34
N SER A 143 14.44 -8.79 1.68
CA SER A 143 15.26 -9.85 2.24
C SER A 143 16.77 -9.50 2.28
N ALA A 144 17.24 -8.58 1.44
CA ALA A 144 18.61 -8.11 1.43
C ALA A 144 18.89 -7.01 2.47
N ASP A 145 17.90 -6.18 2.78
CA ASP A 145 18.02 -4.97 3.63
C ASP A 145 18.15 -5.24 5.14
N GLY A 146 18.20 -6.50 5.57
CA GLY A 146 18.38 -6.84 6.98
C GLY A 146 18.24 -8.32 7.27
N PRO A 147 18.35 -8.72 8.54
CA PRO A 147 18.40 -10.12 8.90
C PRO A 147 16.99 -10.77 8.91
N ALA A 148 16.00 -10.21 8.21
CA ALA A 148 14.67 -10.81 8.12
C ALA A 148 14.79 -12.22 7.55
N TYR A 149 14.42 -13.22 8.36
CA TYR A 149 14.56 -14.62 7.97
C TYR A 149 13.57 -15.01 6.85
N ARG A 150 12.46 -14.28 6.74
CA ARG A 150 11.44 -14.53 5.71
C ARG A 150 10.66 -13.27 5.39
N VAL A 151 10.48 -13.03 4.08
CA VAL A 151 9.64 -11.97 3.54
C VAL A 151 8.63 -12.56 2.56
N ARG A 152 7.39 -12.07 2.59
CA ARG A 152 6.35 -12.40 1.61
C ARG A 152 5.63 -11.14 1.18
N ALA A 153 5.26 -11.07 -0.09
CA ALA A 153 4.41 -10.02 -0.62
C ALA A 153 3.01 -10.56 -0.93
N PHE A 154 1.99 -9.75 -0.70
CA PHE A 154 0.61 -10.03 -1.08
C PHE A 154 0.11 -8.86 -1.92
N LEU A 155 -0.31 -9.11 -3.15
CA LEU A 155 -1.01 -8.09 -3.93
C LEU A 155 -2.42 -7.95 -3.35
N ILE A 156 -2.70 -6.83 -2.69
CA ILE A 156 -3.99 -6.59 -2.01
C ILE A 156 -4.97 -5.95 -2.98
N ARG A 157 -4.47 -5.02 -3.79
CA ARG A 157 -5.26 -4.29 -4.78
C ARG A 157 -4.45 -4.09 -6.04
N ALA A 158 -5.14 -4.12 -7.17
CA ALA A 158 -4.59 -3.66 -8.43
C ALA A 158 -5.72 -3.22 -9.37
N TRP A 159 -5.39 -2.28 -10.23
CA TRP A 159 -6.25 -1.79 -11.31
C TRP A 159 -5.40 -1.17 -12.41
N GLY A 160 -5.86 -1.28 -13.64
CA GLY A 160 -5.17 -0.73 -14.80
C GLY A 160 -5.49 -1.53 -16.06
N GLU A 161 -5.01 -1.04 -17.19
CA GLU A 161 -5.20 -1.70 -18.48
C GLU A 161 -3.95 -1.54 -19.34
N GLY A 162 -3.60 -2.60 -20.05
CA GLY A 162 -2.48 -2.66 -20.95
C GLY A 162 -1.17 -2.35 -20.24
N SER A 163 -0.48 -1.32 -20.72
CA SER A 163 0.85 -0.95 -20.20
C SER A 163 0.81 -0.04 -18.98
N ARG A 164 -0.36 0.28 -18.43
CA ARG A 164 -0.47 1.25 -17.34
C ARG A 164 -1.39 0.75 -16.24
N GLY A 165 -0.89 0.72 -15.02
CA GLY A 165 -1.63 0.21 -13.88
C GLY A 165 -0.99 0.53 -12.54
N ALA A 166 -1.70 0.22 -11.47
CA ALA A 166 -1.21 0.36 -10.11
C ALA A 166 -1.48 -0.91 -9.31
N GLY A 167 -0.60 -1.18 -8.34
CA GLY A 167 -0.74 -2.27 -7.38
C GLY A 167 -0.38 -1.82 -5.97
N LEU A 168 -1.13 -2.30 -4.98
CA LEU A 168 -0.81 -2.18 -3.56
C LEU A 168 -0.39 -3.55 -3.02
N PHE A 169 0.81 -3.61 -2.46
CA PHE A 169 1.33 -4.80 -1.80
C PHE A 169 1.39 -4.61 -0.28
N ALA A 170 1.04 -5.65 0.47
CA ALA A 170 1.52 -5.83 1.84
C ALA A 170 2.75 -6.72 1.83
N LEU A 171 3.79 -6.27 2.54
CA LEU A 171 5.04 -6.98 2.76
C LEU A 171 5.06 -7.51 4.19
N HIS A 172 4.88 -8.81 4.33
CA HIS A 172 5.00 -9.52 5.61
C HIS A 172 6.44 -9.93 5.86
N ARG A 173 7.01 -9.52 7.00
CA ARG A 173 8.40 -9.77 7.40
C ARG A 173 8.43 -10.52 8.72
N LEU A 174 9.27 -11.56 8.79
CA LEU A 174 9.57 -12.29 10.02
C LEU A 174 11.00 -11.99 10.46
N GLY A 175 11.14 -11.42 11.65
CA GLY A 175 12.42 -11.10 12.27
C GLY A 175 13.22 -12.37 12.65
N PRO A 176 14.56 -12.30 12.64
CA PRO A 176 15.45 -13.43 12.96
C PRO A 176 15.69 -13.64 14.46
N GLY A 177 15.13 -12.77 15.31
CA GLY A 177 15.41 -12.75 16.74
C GLY A 177 15.05 -14.08 17.42
N PRO A 178 15.61 -14.34 18.62
CA PRO A 178 15.29 -15.53 19.41
C PRO A 178 13.80 -15.62 19.74
N VAL A 179 13.15 -14.46 19.90
CA VAL A 179 11.70 -14.30 19.79
C VAL A 179 11.43 -13.76 18.38
N ARG A 180 10.86 -14.61 17.52
CA ARG A 180 10.52 -14.20 16.16
C ARG A 180 9.31 -13.29 16.18
N THR A 181 9.48 -12.12 15.57
CA THR A 181 8.44 -11.10 15.48
C THR A 181 7.93 -11.00 14.05
N SER A 182 6.63 -10.77 13.92
CA SER A 182 5.98 -10.46 12.65
C SER A 182 5.78 -8.96 12.52
N GLY A 183 6.08 -8.42 11.33
CA GLY A 183 5.72 -7.06 10.92
C GLY A 183 5.18 -7.02 9.48
N PHE A 184 4.44 -5.97 9.17
CA PHE A 184 3.83 -5.63 7.90
C PHE A 184 4.23 -4.20 7.48
N GLY A 185 4.56 -4.03 6.21
CA GLY A 185 4.68 -2.71 5.59
C GLY A 185 3.99 -2.71 4.23
N TYR A 186 3.62 -1.55 3.73
CA TYR A 186 3.03 -1.44 2.40
C TYR A 186 4.04 -0.99 1.35
N ALA A 187 3.79 -1.40 0.12
CA ALA A 187 4.43 -0.85 -1.07
C ALA A 187 3.37 -0.60 -2.15
N ALA A 188 3.34 0.60 -2.71
CA ALA A 188 2.52 0.94 -3.86
C ALA A 188 3.40 1.00 -5.10
N VAL A 189 2.93 0.42 -6.19
CA VAL A 189 3.63 0.33 -7.48
C VAL A 189 2.76 0.98 -8.54
N LEU A 190 3.34 1.91 -9.30
CA LEU A 190 2.82 2.43 -10.55
C LEU A 190 3.61 1.82 -11.69
N VAL A 191 2.91 1.22 -12.64
CA VAL A 191 3.45 0.77 -13.92
C VAL A 191 2.98 1.77 -14.98
N ASP A 192 3.90 2.33 -15.75
CA ASP A 192 3.59 3.24 -16.86
C ASP A 192 4.52 2.97 -18.05
N GLY A 193 4.02 2.24 -19.05
CA GLY A 193 4.85 1.81 -20.17
C GLY A 193 5.95 0.88 -19.68
N ALA A 194 7.23 1.17 -19.95
CA ALA A 194 8.36 0.38 -19.46
C ALA A 194 8.81 0.79 -18.04
N GLU A 195 8.28 1.88 -17.49
CA GLU A 195 8.72 2.44 -16.23
C GLU A 195 7.92 1.89 -15.05
N GLU A 196 8.58 1.81 -13.89
CA GLU A 196 7.98 1.45 -12.61
C GLU A 196 8.35 2.50 -11.57
N HIS A 197 7.35 3.02 -10.88
CA HIS A 197 7.54 3.90 -9.73
C HIS A 197 7.02 3.22 -8.47
N ILE A 198 7.87 3.10 -7.46
CA ILE A 198 7.59 2.35 -6.24
C ILE A 198 7.68 3.28 -5.03
N VAL A 199 6.60 3.34 -4.26
CA VAL A 199 6.55 4.01 -2.95
C VAL A 199 6.45 2.94 -1.88
N ARG A 200 7.26 3.02 -0.82
CA ARG A 200 7.30 2.03 0.27
C ARG A 200 7.14 2.71 1.62
N ASP A 201 6.51 2.02 2.55
CA ASP A 201 6.59 2.39 3.96
C ASP A 201 8.00 2.17 4.50
N GLY A 202 8.56 3.19 5.15
CA GLY A 202 9.68 3.04 6.07
C GLY A 202 10.99 2.48 5.51
N ALA A 203 11.42 2.89 4.31
CA ALA A 203 12.70 2.48 3.70
C ALA A 203 13.95 2.72 4.59
N ASP A 204 13.86 3.50 5.68
CA ASP A 204 14.96 3.77 6.62
C ASP A 204 14.82 3.06 7.99
N ARG A 205 13.94 2.07 8.16
CA ARG A 205 13.64 1.49 9.49
C ARG A 205 14.37 0.18 9.82
N THR A 206 15.60 0.00 9.35
CA THR A 206 16.50 -0.99 9.94
C THR A 206 17.23 -0.32 11.12
N THR A 207 17.02 -0.87 12.32
CA THR A 207 17.71 -0.62 13.61
C THR A 207 17.13 0.42 14.58
N ALA A 208 16.54 -0.10 15.66
CA ALA A 208 17.10 0.02 17.01
C ALA A 208 16.85 -1.30 17.75
#